data_AF-K6T388-F1
#
_entry.id   AF-K6T388-F1
#
_cell.length_a   1.000
_cell.length_b   1.000
_cell.length_c   1.000
_cell.angle_alpha   90.00
_cell.angle_beta   90.00
_cell.angle_gamma   90.00
#
_symmetry.space_group_name_H-M   'P 1'
#
loop_
_entity.id
_entity.type
_entity.pdbx_description
1 polymer ?
#
loop_
_entity_poly.entity_id
_entity_poly.type
_entity_poly.pdbx_seq_one_letter_code
_entity_poly.pdbx_strand_id
1 'polypeptide(L)'
;MAILYSYRDGEYIKLSDINYEEDKEIPESIYINLTNKCPCACSFCIRSSDKIKEFDDLWLKVEPTVQEVINEFEKHDLSKYKEVVFCGYGEPLTRLEEVLEISNYLKERKDIKIRINTNGLGDLINGKEIAPLLAPNIDNVSISLNASNPEEYLKITKSKFGIKSHEALLKFALSCQKHMKNVALTVVDVIGEDEVNKCRELCKKNNLNLKVRKFV
;
A
#
# COMPACT_ATOMS: atom_id res chain seq x y z
N MET A 1 -17.49 2.46 -8.53
CA MET A 1 -16.04 2.19 -8.62
C MET A 1 -15.28 3.46 -8.29
N ALA A 2 -14.54 3.48 -7.19
CA ALA A 2 -13.70 4.61 -6.79
C ALA A 2 -12.25 4.41 -7.22
N ILE A 3 -11.74 5.39 -7.98
CA ILE A 3 -10.31 5.55 -8.28
C ILE A 3 -9.60 6.12 -7.05
N LEU A 4 -10.18 7.17 -6.47
CA LEU A 4 -9.74 7.76 -5.23
C LEU A 4 -10.79 7.54 -4.14
N TYR A 5 -10.33 7.12 -2.97
CA TYR A 5 -11.20 6.94 -1.81
C TYR A 5 -10.50 7.40 -0.53
N SER A 6 -11.27 7.62 0.52
CA SER A 6 -10.78 7.75 1.88
C SER A 6 -11.36 6.66 2.78
N TYR A 7 -10.82 6.56 3.98
CA TYR A 7 -11.26 5.61 4.98
C TYR A 7 -11.43 6.32 6.32
N ARG A 8 -12.60 6.17 6.93
CA ARG A 8 -12.96 6.73 8.22
C ARG A 8 -13.90 5.77 8.94
N ASP A 9 -13.65 5.52 10.22
CA ASP A 9 -14.55 4.78 11.12
C ASP A 9 -15.04 3.41 10.61
N GLY A 10 -14.22 2.68 9.84
CA GLY A 10 -14.63 1.38 9.29
C GLY A 10 -15.15 1.43 7.86
N GLU A 11 -15.39 2.64 7.33
CA GLU A 11 -16.08 2.84 6.07
C GLU A 11 -15.17 3.45 5.01
N TYR A 12 -15.36 2.98 3.77
CA TYR A 12 -14.74 3.54 2.58
C TYR A 12 -15.62 4.65 2.03
N ILE A 13 -15.04 5.83 1.82
CA ILE A 13 -15.73 7.01 1.30
C ILE A 13 -15.13 7.32 -0.06
N LYS A 14 -15.92 7.35 -1.13
CA LYS A 14 -15.40 7.81 -2.43
C LYS A 14 -15.09 9.29 -2.31
N LEU A 15 -13.96 9.73 -2.88
CA LEU A 15 -13.64 11.16 -2.82
C LEU A 15 -14.70 12.02 -3.52
N SER A 16 -15.34 11.50 -4.57
CA SER A 16 -16.47 12.14 -5.26
C SER A 16 -17.68 12.42 -4.38
N ASP A 17 -17.79 11.73 -3.23
CA ASP A 17 -18.93 11.81 -2.34
C ASP A 17 -18.66 12.79 -1.18
N ILE A 18 -17.45 13.35 -1.10
CA ILE A 18 -17.07 14.36 -0.10
C ILE A 18 -17.59 15.73 -0.54
N ASN A 19 -18.32 16.40 0.36
CA ASN A 19 -18.76 17.78 0.18
C ASN A 19 -17.96 18.70 1.11
N TYR A 20 -17.03 19.46 0.56
CA TYR A 20 -16.15 20.34 1.32
C TYR A 20 -16.85 21.46 2.11
N GLU A 21 -18.11 21.79 1.78
CA GLU A 21 -18.89 22.81 2.48
C GLU A 21 -19.75 22.23 3.62
N GLU A 22 -20.24 20.99 3.45
CA GLU A 22 -21.19 20.35 4.37
C GLU A 22 -20.52 19.37 5.34
N ASP A 23 -19.41 18.74 4.93
CA ASP A 23 -18.71 17.76 5.75
C ASP A 23 -17.95 18.46 6.89
N LYS A 24 -18.38 18.18 8.12
CA LYS A 24 -17.76 18.73 9.34
C LYS A 24 -16.31 18.30 9.54
N GLU A 25 -15.93 17.17 8.96
CA GLU A 25 -14.58 16.62 9.05
C GLU A 25 -14.20 15.97 7.72
N ILE A 26 -13.05 16.39 7.18
CA ILE A 26 -12.47 15.81 5.98
C ILE A 26 -11.46 14.74 6.41
N PRO A 27 -11.54 13.51 5.88
CA PRO A 27 -10.55 12.49 6.18
C PRO A 27 -9.11 12.92 5.86
N GLU A 28 -8.14 12.47 6.66
CA GLU A 28 -6.76 12.96 6.55
C GLU A 28 -6.00 12.46 5.32
N SER A 29 -6.41 11.33 4.74
CA SER A 29 -5.66 10.61 3.71
C SER A 29 -6.51 10.35 2.47
N ILE A 30 -5.91 10.52 1.29
CA ILE A 30 -6.46 10.03 0.04
C ILE A 30 -5.78 8.70 -0.30
N TYR A 31 -6.55 7.70 -0.70
CA TYR A 31 -6.04 6.42 -1.17
C TYR A 31 -6.27 6.27 -2.67
N ILE A 32 -5.24 5.83 -3.39
CA ILE A 32 -5.29 5.56 -4.82
C ILE A 32 -5.50 4.05 -5.04
N ASN A 33 -6.65 3.70 -5.59
CA ASN A 33 -6.97 2.34 -6.00
C ASN A 33 -6.57 2.10 -7.45
N LEU A 34 -5.33 1.65 -7.66
CA LEU A 34 -4.70 1.63 -8.99
C LEU A 34 -4.84 0.29 -9.72
N THR A 35 -4.99 -0.82 -9.00
CA THR A 35 -4.95 -2.17 -9.59
C THR A 35 -5.59 -3.22 -8.67
N ASN A 36 -6.16 -4.27 -9.26
CA ASN A 36 -6.59 -5.49 -8.56
C ASN A 36 -5.54 -6.62 -8.64
N LYS A 37 -4.47 -6.43 -9.44
CA LYS A 37 -3.40 -7.41 -9.62
C LYS A 37 -2.52 -7.42 -8.38
N CYS A 38 -2.16 -8.62 -7.94
CA CYS A 38 -1.20 -8.80 -6.86
C CYS A 38 -0.48 -10.14 -7.05
N PRO A 39 0.85 -10.23 -6.84
CA PRO A 39 1.57 -11.49 -6.92
C PRO A 39 1.23 -12.45 -5.76
N CYS A 40 0.54 -11.97 -4.73
CA CYS A 40 0.11 -12.74 -3.57
C CYS A 40 -1.40 -13.01 -3.61
N ALA A 41 -1.79 -14.14 -3.03
CA ALA A 41 -3.16 -14.55 -2.78
C ALA A 41 -3.33 -14.83 -1.27
N CYS A 42 -3.10 -13.80 -0.46
CA CYS A 42 -3.03 -13.96 0.99
C CYS A 42 -4.34 -14.51 1.55
N SER A 43 -4.24 -15.41 2.54
CA SER A 43 -5.40 -16.04 3.18
C SER A 43 -6.35 -15.05 3.86
N PHE A 44 -5.82 -13.94 4.37
CA PHE A 44 -6.59 -12.88 5.03
C PHE A 44 -7.03 -11.74 4.09
N CYS A 45 -6.67 -11.80 2.79
CA CYS A 45 -6.96 -10.71 1.87
C CYS A 45 -8.44 -10.76 1.45
N ILE A 46 -9.09 -9.59 1.37
CA ILE A 46 -10.46 -9.45 0.89
C ILE A 46 -10.65 -10.01 -0.53
N ARG A 47 -9.59 -10.00 -1.36
CA ARG A 47 -9.58 -10.61 -2.71
C ARG A 47 -9.87 -12.09 -2.71
N SER A 48 -9.61 -12.76 -1.60
CA SER A 48 -9.83 -14.19 -1.39
C SER A 48 -11.16 -14.47 -0.66
N SER A 49 -11.95 -13.44 -0.35
CA SER A 49 -13.19 -13.56 0.42
C SER A 49 -14.43 -13.44 -0.48
N ASP A 50 -15.50 -14.17 -0.12
CA ASP A 50 -16.81 -14.01 -0.77
C ASP A 50 -17.45 -12.64 -0.50
N LYS A 51 -16.95 -11.93 0.52
CA LYS A 51 -17.38 -10.57 0.90
C LYS A 51 -16.95 -9.50 -0.09
N ILE A 52 -16.15 -9.83 -1.11
CA ILE A 52 -15.77 -8.84 -2.13
C ILE A 52 -16.99 -8.20 -2.81
N LYS A 53 -18.12 -8.93 -2.86
CA LYS A 53 -19.41 -8.45 -3.38
C LYS A 53 -20.04 -7.35 -2.50
N GLU A 54 -19.72 -7.31 -1.21
CA GLU A 54 -20.19 -6.28 -0.27
C GLU A 54 -19.41 -4.97 -0.44
N PHE A 55 -18.22 -5.02 -1.04
CA PHE A 55 -17.36 -3.86 -1.30
C PHE A 55 -17.15 -3.58 -2.80
N ASP A 56 -18.18 -3.84 -3.61
CA ASP A 56 -18.15 -3.71 -5.09
C ASP A 56 -17.62 -2.34 -5.56
N ASP A 57 -17.77 -1.31 -4.72
CA ASP A 57 -17.34 0.04 -5.05
C ASP A 57 -15.82 0.25 -5.13
N LEU A 58 -15.00 -0.59 -4.48
CA LEU A 58 -13.55 -0.55 -4.63
C LEU A 58 -13.01 -1.62 -5.59
N TRP A 59 -13.83 -2.59 -6.01
CA TRP A 59 -13.37 -3.55 -7.00
C TRP A 59 -13.28 -2.88 -8.39
N LEU A 60 -12.07 -2.83 -8.95
CA LEU A 60 -11.86 -2.23 -10.27
C LEU A 60 -12.45 -3.12 -11.38
N LYS A 61 -13.52 -2.67 -12.04
CA LYS A 61 -14.03 -3.28 -13.28
C LYS A 61 -13.05 -3.07 -14.44
N VAL A 62 -12.42 -1.90 -14.46
CA VAL A 62 -11.33 -1.52 -15.37
C VAL A 62 -10.28 -0.79 -14.52
N GLU A 63 -9.01 -1.13 -14.70
CA GLU A 63 -7.92 -0.44 -14.00
C GLU A 63 -7.76 0.97 -14.58
N PRO A 64 -7.70 2.04 -13.75
CA PRO A 64 -7.66 3.41 -14.25
C PRO A 64 -6.33 3.72 -14.93
N THR A 65 -6.36 4.56 -15.96
CA THR A 65 -5.18 5.17 -16.57
C THR A 65 -4.57 6.24 -15.65
N VAL A 66 -3.32 6.63 -15.90
CA VAL A 66 -2.69 7.76 -15.18
C VAL A 66 -3.52 9.03 -15.33
N GLN A 67 -4.01 9.32 -16.55
CA GLN A 67 -4.82 10.50 -16.82
C GLN A 67 -6.15 10.48 -16.06
N GLU A 68 -6.82 9.33 -15.92
CA GLU A 68 -8.04 9.23 -15.12
C GLU A 68 -7.78 9.48 -13.63
N VAL A 69 -6.65 8.99 -13.09
CA VAL A 69 -6.24 9.27 -11.70
C VAL A 69 -5.96 10.76 -11.52
N ILE A 70 -5.23 11.38 -12.45
CA ILE A 70 -4.93 12.81 -12.46
C ILE A 70 -6.20 13.65 -12.52
N ASN A 71 -7.08 13.37 -13.47
CA ASN A 71 -8.35 14.07 -13.64
C ASN A 71 -9.23 13.95 -12.40
N GLU A 72 -9.15 12.83 -11.68
CA GLU A 72 -9.85 12.69 -10.41
C GLU A 72 -9.24 13.59 -9.33
N PHE A 73 -7.91 13.64 -9.20
CA PHE A 73 -7.25 14.56 -8.27
C PHE A 73 -7.53 16.03 -8.56
N GLU A 74 -7.68 16.44 -9.82
CA GLU A 74 -8.00 17.83 -10.21
C GLU A 74 -9.36 18.32 -9.69
N LYS A 75 -10.27 17.41 -9.31
CA LYS A 75 -11.58 17.76 -8.75
C LYS A 75 -11.54 18.09 -7.26
N HIS A 76 -10.42 17.81 -6.58
CA HIS A 76 -10.31 17.81 -5.13
C HIS A 76 -9.29 18.81 -4.63
N ASP A 77 -9.60 19.52 -3.55
CA ASP A 77 -8.64 20.43 -2.91
C ASP A 77 -7.64 19.62 -2.08
N LEU A 78 -6.50 19.30 -2.69
CA LEU A 78 -5.41 18.58 -2.02
C LEU A 78 -4.94 19.30 -0.75
N SER A 79 -5.14 20.62 -0.60
CA SER A 79 -4.80 21.41 0.59
C SER A 79 -5.38 20.84 1.89
N LYS A 80 -6.55 20.21 1.79
CA LYS A 80 -7.30 19.64 2.92
C LYS A 80 -6.75 18.31 3.44
N TYR A 81 -5.87 17.66 2.70
CA TYR A 81 -5.36 16.32 3.03
C TYR A 81 -3.91 16.37 3.48
N LYS A 82 -3.57 15.47 4.42
CA LYS A 82 -2.22 15.33 4.96
C LYS A 82 -1.34 14.43 4.10
N GLU A 83 -1.93 13.42 3.46
CA GLU A 83 -1.19 12.47 2.63
C GLU A 83 -2.02 11.81 1.53
N VAL A 84 -1.31 11.31 0.53
CA VAL A 84 -1.81 10.41 -0.51
C VAL A 84 -1.13 9.06 -0.33
N VAL A 85 -1.91 7.98 -0.44
CA VAL A 85 -1.47 6.62 -0.19
C VAL A 85 -1.80 5.75 -1.41
N PHE A 86 -0.78 5.17 -2.05
CA PHE A 86 -1.01 4.08 -2.99
C PHE A 86 -1.40 2.82 -2.20
N CYS A 87 -2.70 2.53 -2.20
CA CYS A 87 -3.29 1.39 -1.50
C CYS A 87 -4.65 1.12 -2.13
N GLY A 88 -4.87 -0.11 -2.54
CA GLY A 88 -6.15 -0.60 -3.03
C GLY A 88 -6.24 -2.09 -2.70
N TYR A 89 -6.99 -2.85 -3.50
CA TYR A 89 -7.06 -4.29 -3.32
C TYR A 89 -5.85 -5.04 -3.90
N GLY A 90 -5.20 -4.49 -4.92
CA GLY A 90 -3.99 -5.06 -5.52
C GLY A 90 -2.67 -4.55 -4.90
N GLU A 91 -1.58 -4.90 -5.57
CA GLU A 91 -0.22 -4.45 -5.28
C GLU A 91 0.15 -3.28 -6.22
N PRO A 92 0.29 -2.04 -5.71
CA PRO A 92 0.53 -0.87 -6.55
C PRO A 92 1.83 -0.98 -7.37
N LEU A 93 2.86 -1.66 -6.86
CA LEU A 93 4.15 -1.79 -7.55
C LEU A 93 4.11 -2.75 -8.76
N THR A 94 2.96 -3.35 -9.07
CA THR A 94 2.70 -3.97 -10.38
C THR A 94 2.52 -2.96 -11.51
N ARG A 95 2.34 -1.69 -11.14
CA ARG A 95 2.17 -0.53 -12.03
C ARG A 95 3.18 0.55 -11.69
N LEU A 96 4.46 0.15 -11.61
CA LEU A 96 5.56 1.01 -11.14
C LEU A 96 5.63 2.33 -11.91
N GLU A 97 5.60 2.27 -13.24
CA GLU A 97 5.75 3.46 -14.08
C GLU A 97 4.59 4.45 -13.84
N GLU A 98 3.36 3.96 -13.70
CA GLU A 98 2.21 4.80 -13.34
C GLU A 98 2.32 5.37 -11.92
N VAL A 99 2.81 4.59 -10.95
CA VAL A 99 3.09 5.10 -9.60
C VAL A 99 4.08 6.26 -9.64
N LEU A 100 5.16 6.14 -10.44
CA LEU A 100 6.17 7.19 -10.58
C LEU A 100 5.58 8.44 -11.23
N GLU A 101 4.82 8.29 -12.32
CA GLU A 101 4.20 9.39 -13.06
C GLU A 101 3.18 10.16 -12.20
N ILE A 102 2.29 9.43 -11.52
CA ILE A 102 1.30 10.03 -10.61
C ILE A 102 2.00 10.72 -9.43
N SER A 103 3.06 10.11 -8.88
CA SER A 103 3.80 10.72 -7.76
C SER A 103 4.51 12.01 -8.18
N ASN A 104 5.09 12.03 -9.38
CA ASN A 104 5.70 13.24 -9.94
C ASN A 104 4.65 14.35 -10.11
N TYR A 105 3.51 14.02 -10.71
CA TYR A 105 2.37 14.94 -10.86
C TYR A 105 1.95 15.58 -9.52
N LEU A 106 1.83 14.77 -8.46
CA LEU A 106 1.40 15.24 -7.14
C LEU A 106 2.45 16.18 -6.52
N LYS A 107 3.74 15.83 -6.59
CA LYS A 107 4.84 16.62 -6.03
C LYS A 107 5.05 17.96 -6.74
N GLU A 108 4.78 18.04 -8.04
CA GLU A 108 4.86 19.30 -8.80
C GLU A 108 3.80 20.34 -8.37
N ARG A 109 2.65 19.89 -7.85
CA ARG A 109 1.49 20.76 -7.55
C ARG A 109 1.39 21.12 -6.09
N LYS A 110 1.76 20.19 -5.20
CA LYS A 110 1.66 20.39 -3.76
C LYS A 110 2.73 19.58 -3.04
N ASP A 111 3.27 20.16 -1.96
CA ASP A 111 4.05 19.41 -0.98
C ASP A 111 3.14 18.53 -0.12
N ILE A 112 2.51 17.52 -0.75
CA ILE A 112 1.73 16.50 -0.07
C ILE A 112 2.62 15.28 0.20
N LYS A 113 2.44 14.66 1.36
CA LYS A 113 3.16 13.43 1.69
C LYS A 113 2.60 12.27 0.86
N ILE A 114 3.48 11.46 0.29
CA ILE A 114 3.11 10.29 -0.50
C ILE A 114 3.61 9.02 0.21
N ARG A 115 2.71 8.06 0.38
CA ARG A 115 3.01 6.74 0.96
C ARG A 115 2.65 5.62 0.00
N ILE A 116 3.45 4.55 0.00
CA ILE A 116 3.09 3.29 -0.65
C ILE A 116 2.84 2.23 0.40
N ASN A 117 1.67 1.57 0.34
CA ASN A 117 1.44 0.30 1.02
C ASN A 117 1.71 -0.83 0.04
N THR A 118 2.62 -1.74 0.38
CA THR A 118 3.09 -2.80 -0.52
C THR A 118 3.35 -4.10 0.22
N ASN A 119 3.26 -5.23 -0.48
CA ASN A 119 3.76 -6.53 -0.02
C ASN A 119 5.29 -6.64 -0.01
N GLY A 120 6.00 -5.64 -0.53
CA GLY A 120 7.46 -5.57 -0.54
C GLY A 120 8.15 -6.33 -1.67
N LEU A 121 7.40 -6.91 -2.60
CA LEU A 121 7.94 -7.72 -3.70
C LEU A 121 8.22 -6.90 -4.96
N GLY A 122 8.28 -5.57 -4.85
CA GLY A 122 8.44 -4.63 -5.96
C GLY A 122 9.61 -4.96 -6.89
N ASP A 123 10.77 -5.32 -6.34
CA ASP A 123 11.92 -5.70 -7.15
C ASP A 123 11.69 -6.98 -7.96
N LEU A 124 11.03 -7.99 -7.37
CA LEU A 124 10.68 -9.24 -8.08
C LEU A 124 9.62 -9.02 -9.16
N ILE A 125 8.68 -8.10 -8.90
CA ILE A 125 7.62 -7.74 -9.86
C ILE A 125 8.23 -7.07 -11.09
N ASN A 126 9.18 -6.16 -10.88
CA ASN A 126 9.74 -5.31 -11.94
C ASN A 126 11.08 -5.82 -12.50
N GLY A 127 11.67 -6.87 -11.93
CA GLY A 127 12.93 -7.46 -12.37
C GLY A 127 14.18 -6.57 -12.16
N LYS A 128 14.05 -5.48 -11.40
CA LYS A 128 15.11 -4.50 -11.13
C LYS A 128 14.95 -3.93 -9.72
N GLU A 129 16.00 -3.34 -9.16
CA GLU A 129 15.91 -2.59 -7.91
C GLU A 129 15.11 -1.30 -8.13
N ILE A 130 14.05 -1.07 -7.35
CA ILE A 130 13.14 0.07 -7.58
C ILE A 130 13.17 1.13 -6.48
N ALA A 131 13.75 0.85 -5.31
CA ALA A 131 13.79 1.82 -4.21
C ALA A 131 14.44 3.17 -4.61
N PRO A 132 15.54 3.22 -5.40
CA PRO A 132 16.09 4.47 -5.91
C PRO A 132 15.14 5.24 -6.83
N LEU A 133 14.26 4.53 -7.56
CA LEU A 133 13.29 5.14 -8.47
C LEU A 133 12.12 5.78 -7.70
N LEU A 134 11.73 5.18 -6.57
CA LEU A 134 10.65 5.65 -5.72
C LEU A 134 11.07 6.85 -4.85
N ALA A 135 12.31 6.87 -4.37
CA ALA A 135 12.79 7.81 -3.36
C ALA A 135 12.66 9.31 -3.70
N PRO A 136 12.72 9.77 -4.97
CA PRO A 136 12.53 11.17 -5.30
C PRO A 136 11.16 11.73 -4.89
N ASN A 137 10.11 10.91 -5.00
CA ASN A 137 8.72 11.37 -4.83
C ASN A 137 7.94 10.64 -3.72
N ILE A 138 8.44 9.51 -3.22
CA ILE A 138 7.78 8.72 -2.17
C ILE A 138 8.43 8.99 -0.81
N ASP A 139 7.64 9.52 0.12
CA ASP A 139 8.13 9.89 1.47
C ASP A 139 8.14 8.70 2.44
N ASN A 140 7.16 7.80 2.30
CA ASN A 140 6.96 6.69 3.23
C ASN A 140 6.66 5.38 2.50
N VAL A 141 7.23 4.28 2.98
CA VAL A 141 6.87 2.93 2.51
C VAL A 141 6.46 2.07 3.69
N SER A 142 5.28 1.47 3.56
CA SER A 142 4.70 0.54 4.53
C SER A 142 4.64 -0.85 3.90
N ILE A 143 5.48 -1.76 4.39
CA ILE A 143 5.71 -3.08 3.81
C ILE A 143 4.99 -4.14 4.65
N SER A 144 4.14 -4.95 4.06
CA SER A 144 3.46 -6.05 4.75
C SER A 144 4.41 -7.24 4.95
N LEU A 145 4.99 -7.36 6.15
CA LEU A 145 5.89 -8.44 6.53
C LEU A 145 5.16 -9.78 6.64
N ASN A 146 3.95 -9.77 7.21
CA ASN A 146 3.02 -10.89 7.36
C ASN A 146 3.49 -12.14 8.14
N ALA A 147 4.79 -12.47 8.18
CA ALA A 147 5.36 -13.58 8.96
C ALA A 147 6.85 -13.38 9.24
N SER A 148 7.35 -14.06 10.28
CA SER A 148 8.73 -13.98 10.74
C SER A 148 9.72 -14.84 9.95
N ASN A 149 9.23 -15.80 9.16
CA ASN A 149 10.06 -16.74 8.42
C ASN A 149 9.50 -17.04 7.01
N PRO A 150 10.35 -17.52 6.08
CA PRO A 150 9.95 -17.79 4.70
C PRO A 150 8.79 -18.77 4.54
N GLU A 151 8.75 -19.84 5.33
CA GLU A 151 7.77 -20.91 5.21
C GLU A 151 6.37 -20.42 5.59
N GLU A 152 6.22 -19.78 6.75
CA GLU A 152 4.95 -19.19 7.17
C GLU A 152 4.55 -18.01 6.28
N TYR A 153 5.52 -17.20 5.80
CA TYR A 153 5.24 -16.14 4.84
C TYR A 153 4.61 -16.72 3.56
N LEU A 154 5.22 -17.75 2.99
CA LEU A 154 4.72 -18.37 1.76
C LEU A 154 3.36 -19.02 1.96
N LYS A 155 3.16 -19.70 3.09
CA LYS A 155 1.88 -20.33 3.46
C LYS A 155 0.75 -19.30 3.56
N ILE A 156 1.02 -18.16 4.19
CA ILE A 156 0.04 -17.08 4.39
C ILE A 156 -0.21 -16.33 3.09
N THR A 157 0.84 -15.91 2.40
CA THR A 157 0.74 -15.01 1.23
C THR A 157 0.48 -15.71 -0.08
N LYS A 158 0.84 -17.00 -0.17
CA LYS A 158 0.79 -17.81 -1.40
C LYS A 158 1.44 -17.07 -2.58
N SER A 159 2.55 -16.39 -2.32
CA SER A 159 3.27 -15.61 -3.33
C SER A 159 3.64 -16.49 -4.53
N LYS A 160 3.34 -16.02 -5.74
CA LYS A 160 3.72 -16.70 -6.99
C LYS A 160 5.24 -16.85 -7.17
N PHE A 161 6.03 -16.07 -6.44
CA PHE A 161 7.49 -16.13 -6.50
C PHE A 161 8.09 -17.20 -5.59
N GLY A 162 7.29 -17.90 -4.80
CA GLY A 162 7.74 -19.00 -3.94
C GLY A 162 8.51 -18.52 -2.69
N ILE A 163 9.29 -19.44 -2.10
CA ILE A 163 9.92 -19.28 -0.78
C ILE A 163 10.86 -18.07 -0.69
N LYS A 164 11.50 -17.69 -1.81
CA LYS A 164 12.39 -16.52 -1.91
C LYS A 164 11.70 -15.16 -1.68
N SER A 165 10.37 -15.13 -1.63
CA SER A 165 9.60 -13.90 -1.46
C SER A 165 9.92 -13.20 -0.12
N HIS A 166 10.15 -13.97 0.94
CA HIS A 166 10.46 -13.42 2.26
C HIS A 166 11.84 -12.75 2.29
N GLU A 167 12.84 -13.36 1.68
CA GLU A 167 14.15 -12.72 1.55
C GLU A 167 14.07 -11.47 0.67
N ALA A 168 13.33 -11.55 -0.45
CA ALA A 168 13.18 -10.44 -1.38
C ALA A 168 12.48 -9.22 -0.74
N LEU A 169 11.45 -9.43 0.08
CA LEU A 169 10.79 -8.32 0.77
C LEU A 169 11.70 -7.65 1.80
N LEU A 170 12.53 -8.42 2.52
CA LEU A 170 13.50 -7.86 3.47
C LEU A 170 14.60 -7.09 2.72
N LYS A 171 15.09 -7.62 1.61
CA LYS A 171 16.05 -6.92 0.74
C LYS A 171 15.48 -5.60 0.23
N PHE A 172 14.23 -5.60 -0.24
CA PHE A 172 13.55 -4.39 -0.68
C PHE A 172 13.39 -3.39 0.46
N ALA A 173 12.98 -3.83 1.66
CA ALA A 173 12.85 -2.96 2.82
C ALA A 173 14.18 -2.28 3.22
N LEU A 174 15.27 -3.04 3.21
CA LEU A 174 16.62 -2.54 3.48
C LEU A 174 17.09 -1.57 2.39
N SER A 175 16.74 -1.82 1.12
CA SER A 175 17.04 -0.88 0.04
C SER A 175 16.26 0.43 0.23
N CYS A 176 14.96 0.36 0.52
CA CYS A 176 14.16 1.55 0.84
C CYS A 176 14.75 2.37 2.00
N GLN A 177 15.28 1.74 3.06
CA GLN A 177 15.91 2.46 4.17
C GLN A 177 17.16 3.26 3.79
N LYS A 178 17.87 2.86 2.72
CA LYS A 178 19.03 3.61 2.22
C LYS A 178 18.63 4.89 1.50
N HIS A 179 17.42 4.94 0.95
CA HIS A 179 16.97 6.02 0.07
C HIS A 179 15.85 6.88 0.67
N MET A 180 15.11 6.36 1.66
CA MET A 180 13.92 6.98 2.22
C MET A 180 14.00 7.06 3.73
N LYS A 181 13.47 8.14 4.30
CA LYS A 181 13.51 8.39 5.75
C LYS A 181 12.59 7.46 6.54
N ASN A 182 11.43 7.13 5.98
CA ASN A 182 10.36 6.45 6.71
C ASN A 182 9.98 5.13 6.05
N VAL A 183 10.59 4.06 6.54
CA VAL A 183 10.25 2.68 6.15
C VAL A 183 9.73 1.95 7.38
N ALA A 184 8.55 1.34 7.24
CA ALA A 184 7.97 0.51 8.29
C ALA A 184 7.52 -0.83 7.71
N LEU A 185 7.81 -1.90 8.44
CA LEU A 185 7.20 -3.19 8.23
C LEU A 185 5.92 -3.27 9.05
N THR A 186 4.95 -4.02 8.56
CA THR A 186 3.64 -4.16 9.19
C THR A 186 3.23 -5.62 9.27
N VAL A 187 2.58 -5.97 10.38
CA VAL A 187 1.90 -7.25 10.57
C VAL A 187 0.49 -7.01 11.09
N VAL A 188 -0.42 -7.92 10.80
CA VAL A 188 -1.77 -7.95 11.36
C VAL A 188 -1.76 -8.92 12.53
N ASP A 189 -2.36 -8.55 13.65
CA ASP A 189 -2.33 -9.32 14.91
C ASP A 189 -3.00 -10.71 14.86
N VAL A 190 -3.74 -11.03 13.78
CA VAL A 190 -4.30 -12.38 13.54
C VAL A 190 -3.26 -13.50 13.45
N ILE A 191 -1.98 -13.18 13.31
CA ILE A 191 -0.90 -14.17 13.27
C ILE A 191 -0.51 -14.71 14.66
N GLY A 192 -1.10 -14.17 15.73
CA GLY A 192 -0.84 -14.56 17.11
C GLY A 192 0.36 -13.83 17.74
N GLU A 193 0.34 -13.68 19.06
CA GLU A 193 1.31 -12.87 19.80
C GLU A 193 2.75 -13.40 19.67
N ASP A 194 2.94 -14.72 19.72
CA ASP A 194 4.26 -15.35 19.56
C ASP A 194 4.88 -15.03 18.20
N GLU A 195 4.09 -15.06 17.14
CA GLU A 195 4.55 -14.76 15.79
C GLU A 195 4.82 -13.26 15.61
N VAL A 196 3.98 -12.40 16.19
CA VAL A 196 4.23 -10.95 16.26
C VAL A 196 5.56 -10.67 16.97
N ASN A 197 5.86 -11.36 18.08
CA ASN A 197 7.13 -11.22 18.80
C ASN A 197 8.33 -11.65 17.95
N LYS A 198 8.23 -12.76 17.21
CA LYS A 198 9.29 -13.16 16.26
C LYS A 198 9.49 -12.12 15.15
N CYS A 199 8.39 -11.52 14.65
CA CYS A 199 8.47 -10.43 13.68
C CYS A 199 9.17 -9.19 14.26
N ARG A 200 8.93 -8.86 15.54
CA ARG A 200 9.63 -7.76 16.25
C ARG A 200 11.13 -8.03 16.31
N GLU A 201 11.53 -9.23 16.72
CA GLU A 201 12.95 -9.60 16.79
C GLU A 201 13.62 -9.60 15.40
N LEU A 202 12.93 -10.09 14.37
CA LEU A 202 13.41 -10.02 12.99
C LEU A 202 13.64 -8.57 12.54
N CYS A 203 12.68 -7.67 12.79
CA CYS A 203 12.80 -6.27 12.42
C CYS A 203 13.94 -5.59 13.20
N LYS A 204 14.01 -5.83 14.51
CA LYS A 204 15.07 -5.31 15.38
C LYS A 204 16.47 -5.72 14.92
N LYS A 205 16.66 -7.00 14.57
CA LYS A 205 17.93 -7.53 14.04
C LYS A 205 18.38 -6.82 12.76
N ASN A 206 17.43 -6.36 11.95
CA ASN A 206 17.70 -5.68 10.68
C ASN A 206 17.59 -4.16 10.77
N ASN A 207 17.46 -3.59 11.99
CA ASN A 207 17.23 -2.16 12.21
C ASN A 207 16.00 -1.60 11.45
N LEU A 208 14.96 -2.43 11.32
CA LEU A 208 13.69 -2.10 10.70
C LEU A 208 12.64 -1.78 11.77
N ASN A 209 11.75 -0.83 11.48
CA ASN A 209 10.62 -0.51 12.35
C ASN A 209 9.45 -1.44 12.07
N LEU A 210 8.86 -2.05 13.11
CA LEU A 210 7.63 -2.84 12.98
C LEU A 210 6.43 -2.07 13.56
N LYS A 211 5.32 -2.04 12.82
CA LYS A 211 4.00 -1.61 13.31
C LYS A 211 3.04 -2.80 13.30
N VAL A 212 2.40 -3.05 14.44
CA VAL A 212 1.35 -4.09 14.55
C VAL A 212 0.00 -3.42 14.34
N ARG A 213 -0.80 -3.98 13.42
CA ARG A 213 -2.15 -3.52 13.13
C ARG A 213 -3.17 -4.47 13.73
N LYS A 214 -4.25 -3.93 14.27
CA LYS A 214 -5.42 -4.72 14.65
C LYS A 214 -6.16 -5.18 13.41
N PHE A 215 -6.61 -6.42 13.41
CA PHE A 215 -7.63 -6.87 12.47
C PHE A 215 -8.95 -6.18 12.76
N VAL A 216 -9.55 -5.59 11.73
CA VAL A 216 -10.84 -4.89 11.76
C VAL A 216 -11.78 -5.54 10.77
#